data_AF-A0A552V9G0-F1
#
_entry.id   AF-A0A552V9G0-F1
#
_cell.length_a   1.000
_cell.length_b   1.000
_cell.length_c   1.000
_cell.angle_alpha   90.00
_cell.angle_beta   90.00
_cell.angle_gamma   90.00
#
_symmetry.space_group_name_H-M   'P 1'
#
loop_
_entity.id
_entity.type
_entity.pdbx_description
1 polymer ?
#
loop_
_entity_poly.entity_id
_entity_poly.type
_entity_poly.pdbx_seq_one_letter_code
_entity_poly.pdbx_strand_id
1 'polypeptide(L)'
;MNKSRSNFYLSIIAGTLILWGCSIPEMEILPIDVAFNRQMITKDGLDKRLFPFDEVFQYYEVRHASKIKADALRSKLLAYTHKHYSTDALKKARSFTVFFYKGGSLKGYKDMLYRSASQNAEGNLTDQNDNLLAEIRLAVLKDDSTRYIQTTWQFPKGEKAVMTSDTLTIQ
;
A
#
# COMPACT_ATOMS: atom_id res chain seq x y z
N MET A 1 82.43 -0.35 13.99
CA MET A 1 82.57 -0.26 12.52
C MET A 1 81.74 -1.36 11.87
N ASN A 2 80.82 -0.99 10.97
CA ASN A 2 80.12 -1.81 9.94
C ASN A 2 79.36 -3.09 10.40
N LYS A 3 78.18 -3.47 9.89
CA LYS A 3 77.26 -2.95 8.88
C LYS A 3 75.97 -3.79 8.98
N SER A 4 74.82 -3.11 8.85
CA SER A 4 73.72 -3.45 7.94
C SER A 4 72.84 -4.69 8.17
N ARG A 5 71.52 -4.42 8.06
CA ARG A 5 70.38 -5.19 7.52
C ARG A 5 69.37 -5.59 8.61
N SER A 6 68.06 -5.51 8.42
CA SER A 6 67.18 -4.90 7.42
C SER A 6 65.77 -5.24 7.90
N ASN A 7 64.86 -4.27 7.87
CA ASN A 7 63.40 -4.34 7.69
C ASN A 7 62.70 -5.69 7.93
N PHE A 8 61.66 -5.71 8.77
CA PHE A 8 60.28 -6.05 8.35
C PHE A 8 59.30 -5.88 9.54
N TYR A 9 58.88 -4.64 9.80
CA TYR A 9 57.65 -4.40 10.55
C TYR A 9 56.49 -4.57 9.56
N LEU A 10 55.96 -5.79 9.46
CA LEU A 10 54.72 -6.04 8.74
C LEU A 10 53.55 -5.74 9.67
N SER A 11 53.19 -4.47 9.77
CA SER A 11 51.92 -4.02 10.32
C SER A 11 50.80 -4.56 9.43
N ILE A 12 50.20 -5.68 9.81
CA ILE A 12 48.93 -6.11 9.21
C ILE A 12 47.87 -5.15 9.74
N ILE A 13 47.65 -4.06 9.01
CA ILE A 13 46.43 -3.26 9.12
C ILE A 13 45.31 -4.17 8.63
N ALA A 14 44.67 -4.86 9.56
CA ALA A 14 43.38 -5.48 9.34
C ALA A 14 42.37 -4.36 9.07
N GLY A 15 42.26 -3.99 7.79
CA GLY A 15 41.23 -3.10 7.29
C GLY A 15 39.89 -3.71 7.64
N THR A 16 39.33 -3.27 8.77
CA THR A 16 37.97 -3.56 9.16
C THR A 16 37.10 -2.80 8.17
N LEU A 17 36.76 -3.47 7.07
CA LEU A 17 35.65 -3.12 6.21
C LEU A 17 34.40 -3.18 7.09
N ILE A 18 34.12 -2.08 7.79
CA ILE A 18 32.81 -1.86 8.38
C ILE A 18 31.89 -1.64 7.20
N LEU A 19 31.37 -2.75 6.66
CA LEU A 19 30.20 -2.76 5.82
C LEU A 19 29.05 -2.21 6.69
N TRP A 20 28.91 -0.89 6.70
CA TRP A 20 27.67 -0.22 6.99
C TRP A 20 26.69 -0.61 5.88
N GLY A 21 26.23 -1.86 5.92
CA GLY A 21 25.00 -2.27 5.28
C GLY A 21 23.90 -1.52 6.01
N CYS A 22 23.64 -0.29 5.58
CA CYS A 22 22.41 0.39 5.92
C CYS A 22 21.31 -0.42 5.21
N SER A 23 20.80 -1.46 5.90
CA SER A 23 19.66 -2.23 5.40
C SER A 23 18.52 -1.24 5.28
N ILE A 24 18.17 -0.91 4.04
CA ILE A 24 16.96 -0.14 3.78
C ILE A 24 15.83 -1.02 4.31
N PRO A 25 15.08 -0.59 5.34
CA PRO A 25 14.00 -1.39 5.86
C PRO A 25 13.03 -1.67 4.72
N GLU A 26 12.59 -2.93 4.63
CA GLU A 26 11.65 -3.34 3.60
C GLU A 26 10.35 -2.53 3.76
N MET A 27 9.71 -2.22 2.63
CA MET A 27 8.41 -1.56 2.65
C MET A 27 7.38 -2.51 3.26
N GLU A 28 6.65 -1.99 4.24
CA GLU A 28 5.60 -2.72 4.94
C GLU A 28 4.25 -2.11 4.58
N ILE A 29 3.24 -2.96 4.40
CA ILE A 29 1.84 -2.58 4.20
C ILE A 29 1.06 -3.12 5.39
N LEU A 30 0.49 -2.23 6.19
CA LEU A 30 -0.22 -2.57 7.41
C LEU A 30 -1.64 -1.98 7.38
N PRO A 31 -2.66 -2.70 7.85
CA PRO A 31 -3.99 -2.15 7.95
C PRO A 31 -4.00 -1.00 8.96
N ILE A 32 -4.65 0.12 8.62
CA ILE A 32 -4.81 1.25 9.54
C ILE A 32 -5.66 0.82 10.74
N ASP A 33 -6.72 0.06 10.48
CA ASP A 33 -7.53 -0.59 11.50
C ASP A 33 -7.98 -1.97 10.99
N VAL A 34 -7.45 -3.03 11.62
CA VAL A 34 -7.74 -4.43 11.26
C VAL A 34 -9.23 -4.74 11.45
N ALA A 35 -9.82 -4.26 12.54
CA ALA A 35 -11.21 -4.57 12.88
C ALA A 35 -12.15 -3.88 11.89
N PHE A 36 -11.88 -2.61 11.57
CA PHE A 36 -12.68 -1.88 10.60
C PHE A 36 -12.58 -2.46 9.19
N ASN A 37 -11.38 -2.78 8.69
CA ASN A 37 -11.23 -3.42 7.37
C ASN A 37 -11.99 -4.77 7.32
N ARG A 38 -11.96 -5.55 8.41
CA ARG A 38 -12.74 -6.79 8.53
C ARG A 38 -14.25 -6.52 8.49
N GLN A 39 -14.74 -5.54 9.25
CA GLN A 39 -16.15 -5.14 9.24
C GLN A 39 -16.59 -4.70 7.85
N MET A 40 -15.76 -3.98 7.10
CA MET A 40 -16.07 -3.57 5.74
C MET A 40 -16.20 -4.76 4.77
N ILE A 41 -15.43 -5.83 4.96
CA ILE A 41 -15.52 -7.07 4.16
C ILE A 41 -16.74 -7.90 4.56
N THR A 42 -16.93 -8.16 5.85
CA THR A 42 -17.99 -9.07 6.32
C THR A 42 -19.34 -8.38 6.45
N LYS A 43 -19.34 -7.05 6.55
CA LYS A 43 -20.48 -6.18 6.85
C LYS A 43 -21.07 -6.38 8.25
N ASP A 44 -20.41 -7.18 9.09
CA ASP A 44 -20.87 -7.45 10.45
C ASP A 44 -20.71 -6.21 11.32
N GLY A 45 -21.79 -5.79 11.99
CA GLY A 45 -21.78 -4.63 12.88
C GLY A 45 -21.84 -3.26 12.17
N LEU A 46 -22.01 -3.22 10.85
CA LEU A 46 -22.24 -1.99 10.10
C LEU A 46 -23.74 -1.73 9.86
N ASP A 47 -24.18 -0.47 9.90
CA ASP A 47 -25.54 -0.09 9.50
C ASP A 47 -25.65 -0.22 7.98
N LYS A 48 -26.46 -1.19 7.52
CA LYS A 48 -26.65 -1.48 6.09
C LYS A 48 -27.18 -0.30 5.27
N ARG A 49 -27.82 0.68 5.91
CA ARG A 49 -28.30 1.90 5.23
C ARG A 49 -27.15 2.85 4.91
N LEU A 50 -26.09 2.81 5.71
CA LEU A 50 -24.88 3.65 5.53
C LEU A 50 -23.80 2.93 4.73
N PHE A 51 -23.80 1.59 4.72
CA PHE A 51 -22.79 0.76 4.06
C PHE A 51 -23.45 -0.28 3.15
N PRO A 52 -23.78 0.08 1.91
CA PRO A 52 -24.33 -0.88 0.96
C PRO A 52 -23.29 -1.98 0.60
N PHE A 53 -23.78 -3.06 0.00
CA PHE A 53 -23.00 -4.29 -0.23
C PHE A 53 -22.11 -4.25 -1.48
N ASP A 54 -22.37 -3.32 -2.38
CA ASP A 54 -21.77 -3.20 -3.71
C ASP A 54 -20.42 -2.47 -3.74
N GLU A 55 -19.98 -1.97 -2.58
CA GLU A 55 -18.68 -1.34 -2.45
C GLU A 55 -18.01 -1.67 -1.11
N VAL A 56 -16.73 -1.96 -1.17
CA VAL A 56 -15.89 -2.25 -0.01
C VAL A 56 -14.64 -1.37 -0.06
N PHE A 57 -14.53 -0.48 0.91
CA PHE A 57 -13.35 0.36 1.12
C PHE A 57 -12.39 -0.32 2.10
N GLN A 58 -11.10 -0.23 1.83
CA GLN A 58 -10.03 -0.84 2.62
C GLN A 58 -8.88 0.14 2.81
N TYR A 59 -8.39 0.25 4.04
CA TYR A 59 -7.48 1.32 4.43
C TYR A 59 -6.18 0.76 5.00
N TYR A 60 -5.06 1.13 4.37
CA TYR A 60 -3.73 0.68 4.72
C TYR A 60 -2.76 1.84 4.87
N GLU A 61 -1.78 1.66 5.75
CA GLU A 61 -0.59 2.48 5.81
C GLU A 61 0.61 1.75 5.19
N VAL A 62 1.47 2.51 4.53
CA VAL A 62 2.69 2.02 3.89
C VAL A 62 3.89 2.68 4.56
N ARG A 63 4.70 1.87 5.23
CA ARG A 63 5.93 2.32 5.88
C ARG A 63 7.11 2.16 4.92
N HIS A 64 8.09 3.05 5.06
CA HIS A 64 9.33 3.07 4.26
C HIS A 64 9.13 3.23 2.74
N ALA A 65 7.96 3.70 2.28
CA ALA A 65 7.67 3.94 0.86
C ALA A 65 8.56 4.99 0.20
N SER A 66 9.08 5.96 0.97
CA SER A 66 9.87 7.10 0.46
C SER A 66 11.17 6.71 -0.23
N LYS A 67 11.66 5.49 0.00
CA LYS A 67 12.90 4.93 -0.58
C LYS A 67 12.65 4.05 -1.81
N ILE A 68 11.39 3.86 -2.22
CA ILE A 68 11.00 3.00 -3.34
C ILE A 68 10.64 3.84 -4.56
N LYS A 69 11.13 3.41 -5.74
CA LYS A 69 10.79 4.02 -7.04
C LYS A 69 9.29 3.85 -7.33
N ALA A 70 8.69 4.81 -8.02
CA ALA A 70 7.25 4.83 -8.30
C ALA A 70 6.73 3.51 -8.92
N ASP A 71 7.39 2.98 -9.96
CA ASP A 71 6.98 1.72 -10.61
C ASP A 71 7.08 0.51 -9.68
N ALA A 72 8.14 0.45 -8.86
CA ALA A 72 8.32 -0.62 -7.89
C ALA A 72 7.27 -0.55 -6.77
N LEU A 73 6.93 0.67 -6.32
CA LEU A 73 5.85 0.88 -5.36
C LEU A 73 4.53 0.38 -5.96
N ARG A 74 4.18 0.81 -7.18
CA ARG A 74 2.96 0.40 -7.88
C ARG A 74 2.86 -1.12 -7.96
N SER A 75 3.91 -1.79 -8.44
CA SER A 75 3.94 -3.25 -8.55
C SER A 75 3.76 -3.96 -7.21
N LYS A 76 4.38 -3.45 -6.13
CA LYS A 76 4.21 -4.05 -4.79
C LYS A 76 2.79 -3.85 -4.24
N LEU A 77 2.18 -2.68 -4.43
CA LEU A 77 0.80 -2.41 -3.97
C LEU A 77 -0.23 -3.25 -4.75
N LEU A 78 -0.03 -3.39 -6.07
CA LEU A 78 -0.85 -4.29 -6.90
C LEU A 78 -0.73 -5.74 -6.44
N ALA A 79 0.50 -6.25 -6.27
CA ALA A 79 0.73 -7.61 -5.79
C ALA A 79 0.09 -7.86 -4.42
N TYR A 80 0.16 -6.87 -3.51
CA TYR A 80 -0.53 -6.94 -2.22
C TYR A 80 -2.05 -7.06 -2.39
N THR A 81 -2.63 -6.18 -3.23
CA THR A 81 -4.08 -6.17 -3.49
C THR A 81 -4.56 -7.51 -4.04
N HIS A 82 -3.90 -8.05 -5.07
CA HIS A 82 -4.26 -9.35 -5.67
C HIS A 82 -4.07 -10.53 -4.72
N LYS A 83 -3.09 -10.46 -3.81
CA LYS A 83 -2.88 -11.49 -2.79
C LYS A 83 -3.99 -11.50 -1.74
N HIS A 84 -4.50 -10.32 -1.35
CA HIS A 84 -5.44 -10.17 -0.25
C HIS A 84 -6.91 -10.21 -0.69
N TYR A 85 -7.21 -9.85 -1.93
CA TYR A 85 -8.58 -9.81 -2.45
C TYR A 85 -8.72 -10.77 -3.62
N SER A 86 -9.27 -11.95 -3.34
CA SER A 86 -9.51 -12.95 -4.37
C SER A 86 -10.61 -12.51 -5.34
N THR A 87 -10.62 -13.11 -6.52
CA THR A 87 -11.67 -12.94 -7.53
C THR A 87 -13.06 -13.29 -7.00
N ASP A 88 -13.17 -14.29 -6.13
CA ASP A 88 -14.44 -14.66 -5.48
C ASP A 88 -14.93 -13.63 -4.46
N ALA A 89 -14.01 -13.02 -3.71
CA ALA A 89 -14.37 -11.89 -2.86
C ALA A 89 -14.89 -10.73 -3.74
N LEU A 90 -14.21 -10.43 -4.85
CA LEU A 90 -14.58 -9.38 -5.80
C LEU A 90 -15.96 -9.61 -6.42
N LYS A 91 -16.30 -10.84 -6.81
CA LYS A 91 -17.65 -11.18 -7.29
C LYS A 91 -18.74 -10.83 -6.28
N LYS A 92 -18.50 -11.12 -4.99
CA LYS A 92 -19.47 -10.85 -3.91
C LYS A 92 -19.61 -9.36 -3.62
N ALA A 93 -18.49 -8.65 -3.55
CA ALA A 93 -18.46 -7.23 -3.20
C ALA A 93 -18.78 -6.30 -4.38
N ARG A 94 -18.69 -6.77 -5.63
CA ARG A 94 -18.78 -6.00 -6.89
C ARG A 94 -17.68 -4.94 -7.10
N SER A 95 -17.29 -4.21 -6.06
CA SER A 95 -16.21 -3.23 -6.09
C SER A 95 -15.38 -3.31 -4.79
N PHE A 96 -14.05 -3.36 -4.95
CA PHE A 96 -13.09 -3.12 -3.88
C PHE A 96 -12.27 -1.88 -4.21
N THR A 97 -12.15 -0.97 -3.25
CA THR A 97 -11.25 0.18 -3.37
C THR A 97 -10.29 0.15 -2.18
N VAL A 98 -8.99 0.09 -2.48
CA VAL A 98 -7.91 -0.03 -1.50
C VAL A 98 -7.09 1.25 -1.49
N PHE A 99 -7.08 1.92 -0.35
CA PHE A 99 -6.32 3.14 -0.13
C PHE A 99 -5.03 2.85 0.62
N PHE A 100 -3.92 3.37 0.10
CA PHE A 100 -2.59 3.24 0.68
C PHE A 100 -2.09 4.61 1.10
N TYR A 101 -1.99 4.88 2.40
CA TYR A 101 -1.49 6.13 2.96
C TYR A 101 -0.04 6.01 3.42
N LYS A 102 0.68 7.13 3.51
CA LYS A 102 2.02 7.21 4.13
C LYS A 102 1.93 6.83 5.61
N GLY A 103 2.72 5.86 6.06
CA GLY A 103 2.71 5.41 7.46
C GLY A 103 3.13 6.48 8.47
N GLY A 104 2.58 6.38 9.68
CA GLY A 104 2.88 7.27 10.81
C GLY A 104 2.23 8.66 10.75
N SER A 105 1.36 8.92 9.76
CA SER A 105 0.73 10.24 9.54
C SER A 105 -0.71 10.36 10.09
N LEU A 106 -1.37 9.25 10.40
CA LEU A 106 -2.80 9.22 10.73
C LEU A 106 -3.04 9.25 12.25
N LYS A 107 -3.37 10.43 12.78
CA LYS A 107 -3.86 10.60 14.17
C LYS A 107 -5.39 10.66 14.17
N GLY A 108 -6.05 10.03 15.14
CA GLY A 108 -7.51 10.12 15.28
C GLY A 108 -8.31 9.46 14.15
N TYR A 109 -7.74 8.45 13.48
CA TYR A 109 -8.29 7.88 12.24
C TYR A 109 -9.69 7.25 12.37
N LYS A 110 -10.12 6.83 13.57
CA LYS A 110 -11.36 6.04 13.74
C LYS A 110 -12.60 6.76 13.24
N ASP A 111 -12.77 8.02 13.64
CA ASP A 111 -13.92 8.82 13.21
C ASP A 111 -13.84 9.15 11.72
N MET A 112 -12.62 9.23 11.18
CA MET A 112 -12.37 9.51 9.77
C MET A 112 -12.73 8.30 8.90
N LEU A 113 -12.36 7.08 9.31
CA LEU A 113 -12.63 5.85 8.55
C LEU A 113 -14.12 5.64 8.35
N TYR A 114 -14.90 5.70 9.44
CA TYR A 114 -16.34 5.45 9.36
C TYR A 114 -17.04 6.52 8.52
N ARG A 115 -16.71 7.80 8.76
CA ARG A 115 -17.28 8.92 7.99
C ARG A 115 -16.94 8.80 6.51
N SER A 116 -15.68 8.52 6.18
CA SER A 116 -15.24 8.40 4.79
C SER A 116 -15.95 7.25 4.09
N ALA A 117 -16.00 6.07 4.71
CA ALA A 117 -16.62 4.89 4.10
C ALA A 117 -18.16 4.97 3.99
N SER A 118 -18.84 5.82 4.76
CA SER A 118 -20.32 5.93 4.74
C SER A 118 -20.86 7.19 4.07
N GLN A 119 -20.11 8.29 4.06
CA GLN A 119 -20.61 9.60 3.64
C GLN A 119 -19.84 10.18 2.46
N ASN A 120 -18.66 9.64 2.14
CA ASN A 120 -17.87 10.07 1.00
C ASN A 120 -17.99 9.07 -0.14
N ALA A 121 -18.48 9.56 -1.30
CA ALA A 121 -18.61 8.75 -2.52
C ALA A 121 -17.26 8.20 -3.02
N GLU A 122 -16.15 8.90 -2.73
CA GLU A 122 -14.80 8.43 -3.08
C GLU A 122 -14.24 7.48 -2.02
N GLY A 123 -14.81 7.40 -0.83
CA GLY A 123 -14.32 6.56 0.28
C GLY A 123 -12.95 6.97 0.86
N ASN A 124 -12.20 7.89 0.23
CA ASN A 124 -10.90 8.35 0.73
C ASN A 124 -11.03 9.15 2.03
N LEU A 125 -9.95 9.17 2.81
CA LEU A 125 -9.81 10.03 3.98
C LEU A 125 -9.47 11.43 3.47
N THR A 126 -10.49 12.23 3.12
CA THR A 126 -10.33 13.51 2.41
C THR A 126 -9.30 14.46 3.06
N ASP A 127 -9.33 14.57 4.39
CA ASP A 127 -8.38 15.40 5.16
C ASP A 127 -6.94 14.85 5.16
N GLN A 128 -6.69 13.72 4.52
CA GLN A 128 -5.42 12.99 4.46
C GLN A 128 -4.99 12.70 3.02
N ASN A 129 -5.59 13.37 2.03
CA ASN A 129 -5.24 13.17 0.62
C ASN A 129 -3.76 13.46 0.32
N ASP A 130 -3.12 14.39 1.03
CA ASP A 130 -1.68 14.64 0.93
C ASP A 130 -0.81 13.45 1.39
N ASN A 131 -1.41 12.58 2.21
CA ASN A 131 -0.81 11.34 2.69
C ASN A 131 -1.17 10.13 1.82
N LEU A 132 -2.10 10.25 0.86
CA LEU A 132 -2.45 9.16 -0.05
C LEU A 132 -1.28 8.90 -1.02
N LEU A 133 -0.82 7.66 -1.08
CA LEU A 133 0.22 7.19 -2.00
C LEU A 133 -0.39 6.60 -3.26
N ALA A 134 -1.42 5.78 -3.06
CA ALA A 134 -2.15 5.16 -4.16
C ALA A 134 -3.57 4.79 -3.75
N GLU A 135 -4.44 4.78 -4.75
CA GLU A 135 -5.75 4.14 -4.72
C GLU A 135 -5.76 3.05 -5.78
N ILE A 136 -6.21 1.85 -5.40
CA ILE A 136 -6.39 0.73 -6.33
C ILE A 136 -7.84 0.28 -6.24
N ARG A 137 -8.56 0.40 -7.35
CA ARG A 137 -9.94 -0.05 -7.48
C ARG A 137 -10.03 -1.28 -8.36
N LEU A 138 -10.75 -2.29 -7.87
CA LEU A 138 -11.15 -3.49 -8.61
C LEU A 138 -12.67 -3.47 -8.72
N ALA A 139 -13.23 -3.40 -9.93
CA ALA A 139 -14.68 -3.32 -10.12
C ALA A 139 -15.15 -4.30 -11.20
N VAL A 140 -16.10 -5.18 -10.86
CA VAL A 140 -16.73 -6.11 -11.81
C VAL A 140 -17.47 -5.30 -12.89
N LEU A 141 -17.33 -5.71 -14.16
CA LEU A 141 -18.06 -5.06 -15.25
C LEU A 141 -19.56 -5.26 -15.08
N LYS A 142 -20.35 -4.19 -15.25
CA LYS A 142 -21.82 -4.24 -15.11
C LYS A 142 -22.46 -5.28 -16.03
N ASP A 143 -21.95 -5.39 -17.26
CA ASP A 143 -22.50 -6.27 -18.29
C ASP A 143 -21.75 -7.61 -18.44
N ASP A 144 -20.68 -7.81 -17.66
CA ASP A 144 -19.86 -9.03 -17.72
C ASP A 144 -19.29 -9.41 -16.35
N SER A 145 -19.97 -10.32 -15.65
CA SER A 145 -19.55 -10.81 -14.34
C SER A 145 -18.31 -11.70 -14.36
N THR A 146 -17.75 -12.00 -15.54
CA THR A 146 -16.52 -12.77 -15.70
C THR A 146 -15.28 -11.88 -15.82
N ARG A 147 -15.47 -10.55 -15.84
CA ARG A 147 -14.38 -9.58 -16.01
C ARG A 147 -14.49 -8.46 -14.99
N TYR A 148 -13.36 -7.82 -14.73
CA TYR A 148 -13.28 -6.64 -13.88
C TYR A 148 -12.29 -5.62 -14.44
N ILE A 149 -12.49 -4.36 -14.07
CA ILE A 149 -11.55 -3.28 -14.31
C ILE A 149 -10.68 -3.12 -13.07
N GLN A 150 -9.38 -3.06 -13.28
CA GLN A 150 -8.43 -2.58 -12.30
C GLN A 150 -8.04 -1.16 -12.67
N THR A 151 -8.29 -0.21 -11.78
CA THR A 151 -7.80 1.17 -11.94
C THR A 151 -6.84 1.49 -10.80
N THR A 152 -5.69 2.04 -11.15
CA THR A 152 -4.68 2.49 -10.19
C THR A 152 -4.50 3.98 -10.35
N TRP A 153 -4.65 4.72 -9.26
CA TRP A 153 -4.22 6.11 -9.15
C TRP A 153 -3.01 6.14 -8.24
N GLN A 154 -1.89 6.59 -8.77
CA GLN A 154 -0.68 6.80 -7.97
C GLN A 154 -0.49 8.30 -7.78
N PHE A 155 -0.20 8.73 -6.56
CA PHE A 155 -0.04 10.13 -6.19
C PHE A 155 1.45 10.41 -5.90
N PRO A 156 2.26 10.77 -6.92
CA PRO A 156 3.62 11.22 -6.71
C PRO A 156 3.63 12.45 -5.80
N LYS A 157 4.72 12.65 -5.03
CA LYS A 157 4.83 13.68 -4.00
C LYS A 157 4.49 15.08 -4.55
N GLY A 158 3.25 15.54 -4.32
CA GLY A 158 2.79 16.88 -4.72
C GLY A 158 2.32 17.02 -6.17
N GLU A 159 2.13 15.90 -6.89
CA GLU A 159 1.72 15.91 -8.31
C GLU A 159 0.31 15.34 -8.51
N LYS A 160 -0.27 15.61 -9.69
CA LYS A 160 -1.55 15.01 -10.11
C LYS A 160 -1.42 13.48 -10.16
N ALA A 161 -2.50 12.79 -9.83
CA ALA A 161 -2.52 11.34 -9.88
C ALA A 161 -2.22 10.82 -11.29
N VAL A 162 -1.32 9.85 -11.40
CA VAL A 162 -1.14 9.07 -12.62
C VAL A 162 -2.13 7.92 -12.58
N MET A 163 -3.05 7.90 -13.55
CA MET A 163 -4.08 6.87 -13.67
C MET A 163 -3.66 5.81 -14.70
N THR A 164 -3.71 4.55 -14.30
CA THR A 164 -3.61 3.39 -15.21
C THR A 164 -4.84 2.52 -15.05
N SER A 165 -5.40 2.01 -16.15
CA SER A 165 -6.58 1.14 -16.10
C SER A 165 -6.40 -0.07 -17.01
N ASP A 166 -6.69 -1.25 -16.46
CA ASP A 166 -6.60 -2.54 -17.15
C ASP A 166 -7.95 -3.27 -17.03
N THR A 167 -8.30 -4.08 -18.03
CA THR A 167 -9.44 -5.00 -17.92
C THR A 167 -8.95 -6.43 -17.85
N LEU A 168 -9.38 -7.15 -16.81
CA LEU A 168 -8.87 -8.46 -16.43
C LEU A 168 -10.01 -9.48 -16.38
N THR A 169 -9.68 -10.75 -16.61
CA THR A 169 -10.62 -11.86 -16.49
C THR A 169 -10.59 -12.41 -15.07
N ILE A 170 -11.76 -12.73 -14.54
CA ILE A 170 -11.92 -13.45 -13.29
C ILE A 170 -11.65 -14.93 -13.56
N GLN A 171 -10.55 -15.42 -13.02
CA GLN A 171 -10.23 -16.85 -12.96
C GLN A 171 -10.79 -17.47 -11.67
#